data_AF-A0A4Q1BL13-F1
#
_entry.id   AF-A0A4Q1BL13-F1
#
_cell.length_a   1.000
_cell.length_b   1.000
_cell.length_c   1.000
_cell.angle_alpha   90.00
_cell.angle_beta   90.00
_cell.angle_gamma   90.00
#
_symmetry.space_group_name_H-M   'P 1'
#
loop_
_entity.id
_entity.type
_entity.pdbx_description
1 polymer ?
#
loop_
_entity_poly.entity_id
_entity_poly.type
_entity_poly.pdbx_seq_one_letter_code
_entity_poly.pdbx_strand_id
1 'polypeptide(L)'
;MVDLIEFKVSVRHSFTTRNELIVKSTGVVQGVNFRSFVQRRAKDLGLRGWCWNHPDKSVEGVVVGPSDNVRALKRYLEQGPPAAEVHKVEMIKEISGASESDIEAALDGAKGFEVRRHSFKK
;
A
#
# COMPACT_ATOMS: atom_id res chain seq x y z
N MET A 1 -9.32 -50.49 17.14
CA MET A 1 -10.02 -50.53 15.83
C MET A 1 -11.32 -49.79 16.03
N VAL A 2 -11.48 -48.51 15.72
CA VAL A 2 -10.73 -47.51 14.95
C VAL A 2 -11.00 -46.13 15.57
N ASP A 3 -10.10 -45.18 15.33
CA ASP A 3 -9.86 -43.97 16.09
C ASP A 3 -10.95 -42.89 16.06
N LEU A 4 -11.02 -42.18 17.19
CA LEU A 4 -11.59 -40.87 17.41
C LEU A 4 -10.73 -39.83 16.66
N ILE A 5 -11.21 -39.28 15.55
CA ILE A 5 -10.52 -38.13 14.92
C ILE A 5 -11.14 -36.85 15.49
N GLU A 6 -10.51 -36.36 16.56
CA GLU A 6 -10.59 -34.95 16.93
C GLU A 6 -10.10 -34.11 15.75
N PHE A 7 -11.01 -33.29 15.22
CA PHE A 7 -10.72 -32.28 14.21
C PHE A 7 -9.85 -31.19 14.84
N LYS A 8 -8.53 -31.43 14.91
CA LYS A 8 -7.56 -30.36 15.13
C LYS A 8 -7.67 -29.40 13.94
N VAL A 9 -8.37 -28.29 14.16
CA VAL A 9 -8.21 -27.07 13.35
C VAL A 9 -6.75 -26.67 13.47
N SER A 10 -5.91 -27.24 12.60
CA SER A 10 -4.54 -26.83 12.42
C SER A 10 -4.61 -25.41 11.93
N VAL A 11 -4.13 -24.50 12.78
CA VAL A 11 -3.94 -23.09 12.48
C VAL A 11 -3.00 -23.01 11.27
N ARG A 12 -3.56 -23.09 10.06
CA ARG A 12 -2.87 -22.63 8.86
C ARG A 12 -2.92 -21.12 8.95
N HIS A 13 -1.98 -20.55 9.71
CA HIS A 13 -1.48 -19.23 9.36
C HIS A 13 -0.96 -19.38 7.92
N SER A 14 -1.82 -19.11 6.95
CA SER A 14 -1.35 -18.62 5.66
C SER A 14 -0.46 -17.44 6.03
N PHE A 15 0.86 -17.64 5.96
CA PHE A 15 1.82 -16.56 6.06
C PHE A 15 1.59 -15.68 4.84
N THR A 16 0.54 -14.86 4.87
CA THR A 16 0.35 -13.76 3.94
C THR A 16 1.45 -12.79 4.32
N THR A 17 2.59 -12.91 3.65
CA THR A 17 3.73 -12.00 3.83
C THR A 17 3.18 -10.58 3.68
N ARG A 18 3.08 -9.86 4.80
CA ARG A 18 2.68 -8.46 4.80
C ARG A 18 3.91 -7.69 4.35
N ASN A 19 3.86 -7.16 3.13
CA ASN A 19 4.93 -6.35 2.61
C ASN A 19 4.59 -4.89 2.88
N GLU A 20 5.56 -4.15 3.40
CA GLU A 20 5.56 -2.70 3.33
C GLU A 20 6.12 -2.28 1.98
N LEU A 21 5.47 -1.31 1.35
CA LEU A 21 5.95 -0.70 0.15
C LEU A 21 5.91 0.82 0.23
N ILE A 22 7.08 1.46 0.07
CA ILE A 22 7.15 2.90 -0.18
C ILE A 22 6.99 3.11 -1.69
N VAL A 23 5.95 3.84 -2.08
CA VAL A 23 5.65 4.14 -3.49
C VAL A 23 5.94 5.61 -3.77
N LYS A 24 6.71 5.86 -4.83
CA LYS A 24 6.89 7.20 -5.41
C LYS A 24 6.40 7.20 -6.85
N SER A 25 5.44 8.08 -7.15
CA SER A 25 4.90 8.29 -8.49
C SER A 25 5.28 9.68 -8.99
N THR A 26 5.88 9.76 -10.18
CA THR A 26 6.33 11.01 -10.82
C THR A 26 5.67 11.20 -12.18
N GLY A 27 5.48 12.46 -12.61
CA GLY A 27 4.79 12.83 -13.84
C GLY A 27 3.82 14.01 -13.61
N VAL A 28 2.81 14.14 -14.47
CA VAL A 28 1.67 15.06 -14.26
C VAL A 28 0.70 14.39 -13.28
N VAL A 29 1.05 14.41 -11.98
CA VAL A 29 0.32 13.70 -10.91
C VAL A 29 -0.29 14.63 -9.87
N GLN A 30 -0.11 15.95 -10.01
CA GLN A 30 -0.76 16.98 -9.17
C GLN A 30 -1.82 17.73 -9.97
N GLY A 31 -2.90 18.18 -9.33
CA GLY A 31 -4.02 18.85 -10.00
C GLY A 31 -4.96 17.91 -10.79
N VAL A 32 -4.61 16.63 -10.92
CA VAL A 32 -5.34 15.61 -11.73
C VAL A 32 -6.12 14.60 -10.88
N ASN A 33 -6.38 14.93 -9.62
CA ASN A 33 -7.09 14.07 -8.67
C ASN A 33 -6.39 12.70 -8.38
N PHE A 34 -5.07 12.63 -8.59
CA PHE A 34 -4.28 11.40 -8.44
C PHE A 34 -4.36 10.80 -7.04
N ARG A 35 -4.22 11.60 -5.98
CA ARG A 35 -4.27 11.10 -4.58
C ARG A 35 -5.63 10.45 -4.24
N SER A 36 -6.74 11.04 -4.69
CA SER A 36 -8.07 10.43 -4.51
C SER A 36 -8.23 9.16 -5.33
N PHE A 37 -7.64 9.09 -6.52
CA PHE A 37 -7.56 7.86 -7.31
C PHE A 37 -6.80 6.76 -6.55
N VAL A 38 -5.61 7.08 -6.00
CA VAL A 38 -4.82 6.14 -5.18
C VAL A 38 -5.64 5.64 -4.00
N GLN A 39 -6.27 6.55 -3.25
CA GLN A 39 -7.07 6.19 -2.08
C GLN A 39 -8.21 5.23 -2.41
N ARG A 40 -8.97 5.50 -3.48
CA ARG A 40 -10.07 4.62 -3.90
C ARG A 40 -9.55 3.22 -4.25
N ARG A 41 -8.51 3.13 -5.08
CA ARG A 41 -7.93 1.83 -5.49
C ARG A 41 -7.34 1.07 -4.32
N ALA A 42 -6.65 1.76 -3.41
CA ALA A 42 -6.12 1.14 -2.21
C ALA A 42 -7.23 0.60 -1.31
N LYS A 43 -8.33 1.34 -1.15
CA LYS A 43 -9.51 0.89 -0.40
C LYS A 43 -10.18 -0.32 -1.04
N ASP A 44 -10.38 -0.32 -2.36
CA ASP A 44 -10.95 -1.45 -3.11
C ASP A 44 -10.12 -2.73 -2.96
N LEU A 45 -8.80 -2.58 -2.82
CA LEU A 45 -7.84 -3.67 -2.64
C LEU A 45 -7.60 -4.03 -1.16
N GLY A 46 -8.29 -3.40 -0.21
CA GLY A 46 -8.12 -3.65 1.23
C GLY A 46 -6.73 -3.27 1.76
N LEU A 47 -6.06 -2.30 1.14
CA LEU A 47 -4.73 -1.84 1.52
C LEU A 47 -4.81 -0.71 2.57
N ARG A 48 -3.83 -0.68 3.47
CA ARG A 48 -3.61 0.41 4.43
C ARG A 48 -2.45 1.29 3.98
N GLY A 49 -2.36 2.50 4.51
CA GLY A 49 -1.24 3.39 4.27
C GLY A 49 -1.65 4.84 4.08
N TRP A 50 -0.81 5.58 3.39
CA TRP A 50 -1.02 6.98 3.15
C TRP A 50 -0.31 7.45 1.89
N CYS A 51 -0.79 8.54 1.30
CA CYS A 51 -0.06 9.26 0.26
C CYS A 51 -0.19 10.78 0.43
N TRP A 52 0.79 11.52 -0.09
CA TRP A 52 0.80 12.98 -0.09
C TRP A 52 1.50 13.53 -1.33
N ASN A 53 1.30 14.82 -1.59
CA ASN A 53 1.97 15.54 -2.66
C ASN A 53 3.32 16.05 -2.14
N HIS A 54 4.41 15.54 -2.68
CA HIS A 54 5.75 16.00 -2.34
C HIS A 54 6.04 17.35 -3.06
N PRO A 55 6.86 18.24 -2.48
CA PRO A 55 7.21 19.54 -3.09
C PRO A 55 7.86 19.45 -4.49
N ASP A 56 8.53 18.35 -4.80
CA ASP A 56 9.13 18.06 -6.13
C ASP A 56 8.09 17.70 -7.21
N LYS A 57 6.80 17.92 -6.92
CA LYS A 57 5.63 17.59 -7.75
C LYS A 57 5.30 16.09 -7.83
N SER A 58 6.03 15.22 -7.14
CA SER A 58 5.68 13.79 -7.07
C SER A 58 4.56 13.51 -6.07
N VAL A 59 4.03 12.28 -6.12
CA VAL A 59 3.19 11.71 -5.07
C VAL A 59 3.98 10.60 -4.39
N GLU A 60 4.12 10.70 -3.09
CA GLU A 60 4.82 9.70 -2.27
C GLU A 60 3.87 9.10 -1.24
N GLY A 61 4.14 7.88 -0.81
CA GLY A 61 3.30 7.20 0.17
C GLY A 61 3.84 5.87 0.66
N VAL A 62 3.19 5.37 1.71
CA VAL A 62 3.33 4.00 2.22
C VAL A 62 2.09 3.22 1.85
N VAL A 63 2.28 1.98 1.41
CA VAL A 63 1.23 1.01 1.14
C VAL A 63 1.55 -0.28 1.87
N VAL A 64 0.58 -0.80 2.62
CA VAL A 64 0.72 -2.04 3.39
C VAL A 64 -0.44 -2.97 3.07
N GLY A 65 -0.11 -4.23 2.79
CA GLY A 65 -1.08 -5.30 2.62
C GLY A 65 -0.48 -6.53 1.94
N PRO A 66 -1.33 -7.46 1.47
CA PRO A 66 -0.88 -8.62 0.71
C PRO A 66 -0.12 -8.20 -0.55
N SER A 67 1.01 -8.86 -0.85
CA SER A 67 1.89 -8.48 -1.96
C SER A 67 1.17 -8.43 -3.32
N ASP A 68 0.21 -9.32 -3.57
CA ASP A 68 -0.58 -9.31 -4.80
C ASP A 68 -1.43 -8.05 -4.96
N ASN A 69 -2.03 -7.59 -3.86
CA ASN A 69 -2.85 -6.38 -3.84
C ASN A 69 -1.97 -5.14 -4.02
N VAL A 70 -0.79 -5.12 -3.39
CA VAL A 70 0.20 -4.05 -3.58
C VAL A 70 0.67 -3.98 -5.04
N ARG A 71 0.99 -5.12 -5.65
CA ARG A 71 1.32 -5.21 -7.09
C ARG A 71 0.16 -4.75 -7.98
N ALA A 72 -1.08 -5.10 -7.62
CA ALA A 72 -2.26 -4.63 -8.33
C ALA A 72 -2.42 -3.11 -8.25
N LEU A 73 -2.21 -2.51 -7.07
CA LEU A 73 -2.22 -1.07 -6.91
C LEU A 73 -1.16 -0.41 -7.81
N LYS A 74 0.08 -0.93 -7.85
CA LYS A 74 1.14 -0.40 -8.73
C LYS A 74 0.68 -0.30 -10.19
N ARG A 75 0.05 -1.36 -10.73
CA ARG A 75 -0.47 -1.37 -12.11
C ARG A 75 -1.55 -0.30 -12.33
N TYR A 76 -2.40 -0.05 -11.34
CA TYR A 76 -3.36 1.06 -11.42
C TYR A 76 -2.67 2.42 -11.41
N LEU A 77 -1.62 2.59 -10.60
CA LEU A 77 -0.89 3.84 -10.52
C LEU A 77 -0.12 4.15 -11.80
N GLU A 78 0.38 3.14 -12.51
CA GLU A 78 1.03 3.30 -13.82
C GLU A 78 0.07 3.83 -14.88
N GLN A 79 -1.22 3.52 -14.77
CA GLN A 79 -2.27 4.06 -15.65
C GLN A 79 -2.76 5.44 -15.20
N GLY A 80 -2.90 5.62 -13.88
CA GLY A 80 -3.44 6.84 -13.29
C GLY A 80 -4.93 7.10 -13.62
N PRO A 81 -5.50 8.21 -13.12
CA PRO A 81 -6.80 8.70 -13.58
C PRO A 81 -6.71 9.27 -15.01
N PRO A 82 -7.85 9.45 -15.73
CA PRO A 82 -7.85 9.85 -17.15
C PRO A 82 -7.09 11.14 -17.49
N ALA A 83 -6.93 12.05 -16.55
CA ALA A 83 -6.23 13.33 -16.73
C ALA A 83 -4.76 13.29 -16.30
N ALA A 84 -4.25 12.16 -15.78
CA ALA A 84 -2.87 12.03 -15.36
C ALA A 84 -1.98 11.52 -16.50
N GLU A 85 -0.76 12.02 -16.54
CA GLU A 85 0.32 11.46 -17.35
C GLU A 85 1.40 10.97 -16.39
N VAL A 86 1.42 9.66 -16.13
CA VAL A 86 2.33 9.05 -15.16
C VAL A 86 3.60 8.63 -15.88
N HIS A 87 4.73 9.24 -15.53
CA HIS A 87 6.00 8.92 -16.16
C HIS A 87 6.66 7.70 -15.51
N LYS A 88 6.57 7.59 -14.18
CA LYS A 88 7.17 6.48 -13.43
C LYS A 88 6.41 6.22 -12.15
N VAL A 89 6.24 4.93 -11.84
CA VAL A 89 5.85 4.46 -10.51
C VAL A 89 6.95 3.55 -9.99
N GLU A 90 7.60 3.99 -8.91
CA GLU A 90 8.72 3.30 -8.30
C GLU A 90 8.36 2.74 -6.94
N MET A 91 8.81 1.50 -6.72
CA MET A 91 8.79 0.80 -5.46
C MET A 91 10.15 1.04 -4.78
N ILE A 92 10.20 2.00 -3.85
CA ILE A 92 11.48 2.42 -3.26
C ILE A 92 12.02 1.37 -2.28
N LYS A 93 11.13 0.68 -1.57
CA LYS A 93 11.51 -0.35 -0.61
C LYS A 93 10.39 -1.35 -0.47
N GLU A 94 10.68 -2.62 -0.73
CA GLU A 94 9.83 -3.75 -0.37
C GLU A 94 10.44 -4.43 0.86
N ILE A 95 9.70 -4.46 1.96
CA ILE A 95 10.15 -5.16 3.17
C ILE A 95 9.39 -6.47 3.27
N SER A 96 10.06 -7.56 2.91
CA SER A 96 9.54 -8.91 3.14
C SER A 96 9.76 -9.29 4.61
N GLY A 97 8.69 -9.68 5.30
CA GLY A 97 8.77 -10.10 6.70
C GLY A 97 9.02 -8.96 7.69
N ALA A 98 8.54 -7.75 7.38
CA ALA A 98 8.53 -6.64 8.34
C ALA A 98 7.84 -7.07 9.65
N SER A 99 8.40 -6.66 10.79
CA SER A 99 7.72 -6.87 12.06
C SER A 99 6.44 -6.02 12.12
N GLU A 100 5.44 -6.43 12.88
CA GLU A 100 4.23 -5.60 13.06
C GLU A 100 4.57 -4.21 13.61
N SER A 101 5.62 -4.07 14.42
CA SER A 101 6.10 -2.76 14.90
C SER A 101 6.65 -1.89 13.78
N ASP A 102 7.37 -2.46 12.81
CA ASP A 102 7.84 -1.71 11.63
C ASP A 102 6.64 -1.23 10.80
N ILE A 103 5.66 -2.12 10.62
CA ILE A 103 4.44 -1.83 9.85
C ILE A 103 3.67 -0.68 10.47
N GLU A 104 3.42 -0.75 11.78
CA GLU A 104 2.67 0.29 12.47
C GLU A 104 3.44 1.62 12.53
N ALA A 105 4.78 1.59 12.61
CA ALA A 105 5.61 2.77 12.48
C ALA A 105 5.53 3.39 11.08
N ALA A 106 5.56 2.58 10.02
CA ALA A 106 5.45 3.04 8.64
C ALA A 106 4.05 3.60 8.31
N LEU A 107 3.01 3.01 8.89
CA LEU A 107 1.64 3.50 8.77
C LEU A 107 1.41 4.83 9.49
N ASP A 108 2.22 5.13 10.50
CA ASP A 108 2.18 6.39 11.25
C ASP A 108 0.73 6.73 11.68
N GLY A 109 0.10 5.76 12.35
CA GLY A 109 -1.27 5.88 12.85
C GLY A 109 -2.39 5.68 11.82
N ALA A 110 -2.09 5.49 10.53
CA ALA A 110 -3.11 5.29 9.50
C ALA A 110 -3.96 4.04 9.77
N LYS A 111 -5.27 4.21 9.92
CA LYS A 111 -6.22 3.10 10.17
C LYS A 111 -6.76 2.47 8.89
N GLY A 112 -6.67 3.20 7.78
CA GLY A 112 -7.01 2.76 6.43
C GLY A 112 -5.99 3.28 5.43
N PHE A 113 -6.45 3.65 4.23
CA PHE A 113 -5.63 4.41 3.28
C PHE A 113 -5.99 5.90 3.31
N GLU A 114 -5.02 6.76 3.60
CA GLU A 114 -5.25 8.18 3.89
C GLU A 114 -4.55 9.11 2.89
N VAL A 115 -5.24 10.17 2.46
CA VAL A 115 -4.61 11.27 1.71
C VAL A 115 -4.17 12.34 2.68
N ARG A 116 -2.86 12.57 2.79
CA ARG A 116 -2.24 13.51 3.73
C ARG A 116 -1.86 14.82 3.05
N ARG A 117 -1.81 15.90 3.84
CA ARG A 117 -1.42 17.26 3.39
C ARG A 117 0.10 17.47 3.38
N HIS A 118 0.84 16.78 4.25
CA HIS A 118 2.29 16.84 4.37
C HIS A 118 2.85 15.46 4.69
N SER A 119 4.14 15.24 4.41
CA SER A 119 4.88 14.11 4.99
C SER A 119 4.86 14.26 6.50
N PHE A 120 4.69 13.14 7.18
CA PHE A 120 5.08 13.02 8.56
C PHE A 120 6.46 12.39 8.58
N LYS A 121 7.47 13.23 8.84
CA LYS A 121 8.71 12.84 9.50
C LYS A 121 9.13 13.99 10.43
N LYS A 122 9.19 13.70 11.72
CA LYS A 122 10.39 14.01 12.50
C LYS A 122 11.10 12.68 12.74
#